data_AF-A0A7W0Q8X9-F1
#
_entry.id   AF-A0A7W0Q8X9-F1
#
_cell.length_a   1.000
_cell.length_b   1.000
_cell.length_c   1.000
_cell.angle_alpha   90.00
_cell.angle_beta   90.00
_cell.angle_gamma   90.00
#
_symmetry.space_group_name_H-M   'P 1'
#
loop_
_entity.id
_entity.type
_entity.pdbx_description
1 polymer ?
#
loop_
_entity_poly.entity_id
_entity_poly.type
_entity_poly.pdbx_seq_one_letter_code
_entity_poly.pdbx_strand_id
1 'polypeptide(L)'
;MRQHAASLVLATALGGCSLIYNPSNLPNPTGDGGPDARPIDAPTDSPISDANPALLMVTSVKSPPLLEGQGDGGSAPAILVVYGMNITKDATIAVTSENAMVNLELGARSIANDGNSIAVLVTAHVMANVNEAAGDIPLTVTVSQPGATPQSQPWVLKPLDQLTMTGAQAVPAANKRYSRVVVTGDVDFNRGANRAIVQAVADIDVTGRVTANAEATGGGAPGAGGCDGGAANANGACFGGGLAGGGGAGLATRGGDSSAGTGGAMSGDELVSSYVATGAAENKSAGGGGGGARGGGGAGTLELT
;
A
#
# COMPACT_ATOMS: atom_id res chain seq x y z
N MET A 1 -39.80 -28.93 -19.23
CA MET A 1 -39.33 -30.15 -18.51
C MET A 1 -38.00 -29.80 -17.87
N ARG A 2 -37.90 -30.03 -16.56
CA ARG A 2 -36.78 -29.63 -15.69
C ARG A 2 -35.69 -30.70 -15.74
N GLN A 3 -34.42 -30.30 -15.85
CA GLN A 3 -33.30 -31.06 -15.30
C GLN A 3 -32.30 -30.07 -14.68
N HIS A 4 -32.17 -30.16 -13.36
CA HIS A 4 -31.18 -29.47 -12.55
C HIS A 4 -29.90 -30.31 -12.56
N ALA A 5 -28.75 -29.72 -12.90
CA ALA A 5 -27.45 -30.36 -12.79
C ALA A 5 -26.62 -29.65 -11.71
N ALA A 6 -26.34 -30.46 -10.69
CA ALA A 6 -25.48 -30.35 -9.52
C ALA A 6 -24.40 -29.24 -9.45
N SER A 7 -24.37 -28.60 -8.27
CA SER A 7 -23.22 -27.89 -7.70
C SER A 7 -21.96 -28.75 -7.70
N LEU A 8 -20.85 -28.15 -8.15
CA LEU A 8 -19.51 -28.58 -7.78
C LEU A 8 -18.87 -27.47 -6.93
N VAL A 9 -18.82 -27.72 -5.62
CA VAL A 9 -18.10 -26.89 -4.64
C VAL A 9 -16.61 -27.20 -4.82
N LEU A 10 -15.87 -26.26 -5.39
CA LEU A 10 -14.41 -26.32 -5.43
C LEU A 10 -13.87 -25.63 -4.17
N ALA A 11 -13.61 -26.44 -3.14
CA ALA A 11 -12.91 -26.00 -1.95
C ALA A 11 -11.46 -25.64 -2.30
N THR A 12 -11.19 -24.34 -2.49
CA THR A 12 -9.82 -23.83 -2.55
C THR A 12 -9.22 -23.92 -1.16
N ALA A 13 -8.49 -25.01 -0.94
CA ALA A 13 -7.59 -25.16 0.19
C ALA A 13 -6.62 -23.97 0.18
N LEU A 14 -6.77 -23.08 1.16
CA LEU A 14 -5.73 -22.16 1.57
C LEU A 14 -4.54 -23.03 2.01
N GLY A 15 -3.64 -23.28 1.06
CA GLY A 15 -2.28 -23.72 1.34
C GLY A 15 -1.54 -22.61 2.04
N GLY A 16 -1.94 -22.33 3.29
CA GLY A 16 -0.99 -21.78 4.25
C GLY A 16 0.16 -22.78 4.27
N CYS A 17 1.34 -22.33 3.87
CA CYS A 17 2.56 -23.02 4.26
C CYS A 17 2.65 -22.90 5.79
N SER A 18 1.84 -23.65 6.52
CA SER A 18 2.17 -24.04 7.87
C SER A 18 3.46 -24.81 7.70
N LEU A 19 4.57 -24.16 7.99
CA LEU A 19 5.78 -24.87 8.36
C LEU A 19 5.34 -25.74 9.55
N ILE A 20 4.98 -27.00 9.29
CA ILE A 20 4.80 -28.01 10.34
C ILE A 20 6.21 -28.22 10.87
N TYR A 21 6.61 -27.33 11.76
CA TYR A 21 7.76 -27.51 12.59
C TYR A 21 7.40 -28.67 13.50
N ASN A 22 7.88 -29.86 13.16
CA ASN A 22 7.84 -31.01 14.04
C ASN A 22 9.09 -30.93 14.94
N PRO A 23 8.99 -30.36 16.16
CA PRO A 23 10.14 -30.28 17.06
C PRO A 23 10.72 -31.66 17.39
N SER A 24 9.95 -32.74 17.21
CA SER A 24 10.38 -34.12 17.45
C SER A 24 11.26 -34.71 16.34
N ASN A 25 11.37 -34.05 15.17
CA ASN A 25 12.26 -34.45 14.07
C ASN A 25 13.59 -33.69 14.05
N LEU A 26 13.82 -32.78 15.00
CA LEU A 26 15.16 -32.29 15.23
C LEU A 26 15.96 -33.42 15.87
N PRO A 27 17.20 -33.68 15.39
CA PRO A 27 18.10 -34.60 16.07
C PRO A 27 18.13 -34.23 17.54
N ASN A 28 17.67 -35.13 18.39
CA ASN A 28 17.64 -34.91 19.82
C ASN A 28 19.10 -34.63 20.24
N PRO A 29 19.44 -33.41 20.73
CA PRO A 29 20.83 -33.04 20.98
C PRO A 29 21.50 -33.89 22.08
N THR A 30 20.73 -34.73 22.76
CA THR A 30 21.17 -35.60 23.84
C THR A 30 21.44 -37.05 23.41
N GLY A 31 21.22 -37.42 22.14
CA GLY A 31 21.35 -38.79 21.66
C GLY A 31 22.52 -38.99 20.72
N ASP A 32 23.64 -39.45 21.28
CA ASP A 32 24.61 -40.32 20.62
C ASP A 32 25.12 -39.83 19.25
N GLY A 33 25.48 -38.55 19.17
CA GLY A 33 26.26 -38.02 18.06
C GLY A 33 27.45 -38.94 17.80
N GLY A 34 27.42 -39.62 16.65
CA GLY A 34 28.56 -40.40 16.19
C GLY A 34 29.83 -39.55 16.14
N PRO A 35 31.03 -40.16 16.10
CA PRO A 35 32.33 -39.50 16.26
C PRO A 35 32.64 -38.36 15.25
N ASP A 36 31.74 -38.06 14.32
CA ASP A 36 31.88 -37.03 13.31
C ASP A 36 31.07 -35.75 13.59
N ALA A 37 30.21 -35.73 14.62
CA ALA A 37 29.63 -34.48 15.13
C ALA A 37 30.65 -33.80 16.06
N ARG A 38 31.72 -33.27 15.46
CA ARG A 38 32.61 -32.35 16.18
C ARG A 38 31.72 -31.23 16.73
N PRO A 39 31.88 -30.82 18.01
CA PRO A 39 31.33 -29.57 18.47
C PRO A 39 31.68 -28.55 17.40
N ILE A 40 30.67 -27.85 16.87
CA ILE A 40 30.96 -26.60 16.21
C ILE A 40 31.54 -25.74 17.33
N ASP A 41 32.87 -25.74 17.42
CA ASP A 41 33.68 -24.68 18.02
C ASP A 41 33.51 -23.43 17.15
N ALA A 42 32.26 -23.08 16.82
CA ALA A 42 31.96 -21.68 16.61
C ALA A 42 32.18 -21.08 17.99
N PRO A 43 33.15 -20.15 18.14
CA PRO A 43 33.37 -19.49 19.41
C PRO A 43 32.04 -18.86 19.79
N THR A 44 31.33 -19.50 20.73
CA THR A 44 30.04 -19.05 21.24
C THR A 44 30.24 -17.77 22.05
N ASP A 45 31.50 -17.49 22.38
CA ASP A 45 32.05 -16.25 22.88
C ASP A 45 33.13 -15.74 21.92
N SER A 46 32.82 -15.56 20.63
CA SER A 46 33.62 -14.59 19.87
C SER A 46 33.47 -13.30 20.65
N PRO A 47 34.54 -12.79 21.31
CA PRO A 47 34.41 -11.70 22.24
C PRO A 47 33.69 -10.61 21.47
N ILE A 48 32.52 -10.20 22.00
CA ILE A 48 31.84 -8.99 21.56
C ILE A 48 32.96 -7.99 21.39
N SER A 49 33.24 -7.58 20.15
CA SER A 49 34.37 -6.69 19.93
C SER A 49 34.04 -5.46 20.75
N ASP A 50 34.75 -5.26 21.86
CA ASP A 50 34.45 -4.18 22.79
C ASP A 50 34.53 -2.89 21.99
N ALA A 51 33.37 -2.30 21.70
CA ALA A 51 33.27 -1.11 20.89
C ALA A 51 34.06 -0.01 21.61
N ASN A 52 35.11 0.51 20.97
CA ASN A 52 35.89 1.58 21.56
C ASN A 52 35.08 2.89 21.50
N PRO A 53 34.64 3.47 22.63
CA PRO A 53 33.75 4.63 22.63
C PRO A 53 34.35 5.85 21.94
N ALA A 54 35.68 5.95 21.86
CA ALA A 54 36.39 7.07 21.24
C ALA A 54 36.60 6.92 19.72
N LEU A 55 36.32 5.75 19.14
CA LEU A 55 36.60 5.45 17.73
C LEU A 55 35.31 5.23 16.91
N LEU A 56 34.26 6.01 17.20
CA LEU A 56 33.02 5.99 16.41
C LEU A 56 33.34 6.24 14.93
N MET A 57 32.94 5.31 14.08
CA MET A 57 33.00 5.47 12.64
C MET A 57 31.67 5.07 12.03
N VAL A 58 30.97 6.03 11.43
CA VAL A 58 29.76 5.75 10.65
C VAL A 58 30.16 5.61 9.18
N THR A 59 29.83 4.46 8.58
CA THR A 59 30.21 4.15 7.20
C THR A 59 29.10 4.47 6.21
N SER A 60 27.84 4.24 6.60
CA SER A 60 26.70 4.51 5.72
C SER A 60 25.38 4.58 6.48
N VAL A 61 24.42 5.25 5.88
CA VAL A 61 23.00 5.15 6.19
C VAL A 61 22.35 4.33 5.09
N LYS A 62 21.66 3.24 5.45
CA LYS A 62 20.91 2.42 4.50
C LYS A 62 19.44 2.44 4.88
N SER A 63 18.68 3.22 4.14
CA SER A 63 17.23 3.23 4.18
C SER A 63 16.74 3.64 2.79
N PRO A 64 15.56 3.16 2.35
CA PRO A 64 14.81 3.86 1.30
C PRO A 64 14.67 5.35 1.65
N PRO A 65 14.41 6.22 0.66
CA PRO A 65 13.99 7.58 0.94
C PRO A 65 12.83 7.58 1.93
N LEU A 66 12.92 8.44 2.95
CA LEU A 66 11.84 8.64 3.89
C LEU A 66 10.69 9.30 3.13
N LEU A 67 9.50 8.72 3.13
CA LEU A 67 8.33 9.33 2.51
C LEU A 67 7.59 10.15 3.56
N GLU A 68 7.12 11.33 3.17
CA GLU A 68 6.22 12.11 4.00
C GLU A 68 4.95 11.31 4.35
N GLY A 69 4.56 11.34 5.63
CA GLY A 69 3.42 10.62 6.17
C GLY A 69 3.74 9.27 6.80
N GLN A 70 4.96 8.73 6.65
CA GLN A 70 5.32 7.43 7.25
C GLN A 70 5.30 7.50 8.77
N GLY A 71 4.61 6.56 9.42
CA GLY A 71 4.42 6.52 10.87
C GLY A 71 3.28 7.43 11.37
N ASP A 72 2.69 8.25 10.50
CA ASP A 72 1.54 9.09 10.81
C ASP A 72 0.23 8.37 10.44
N GLY A 73 -0.90 8.78 11.03
CA GLY A 73 -2.22 8.22 10.68
C GLY A 73 -2.41 6.71 10.95
N GLY A 74 -1.50 6.07 11.69
CA GLY A 74 -1.49 4.62 11.91
C GLY A 74 -0.69 3.81 10.87
N SER A 75 -0.05 4.50 9.92
CA SER A 75 0.89 3.86 8.98
C SER A 75 2.15 3.34 9.69
N ALA A 76 2.86 2.42 9.05
CA ALA A 76 4.11 1.90 9.60
C ALA A 76 5.24 2.96 9.55
N PRO A 77 5.94 3.22 10.67
CA PRO A 77 7.12 4.08 10.67
C PRO A 77 8.21 3.54 9.74
N ALA A 78 9.07 4.43 9.24
CA ALA A 78 10.27 4.03 8.50
C ALA A 78 11.32 3.43 9.45
N ILE A 79 12.15 2.53 8.94
CA ILE A 79 13.30 1.99 9.68
C ILE A 79 14.57 2.62 9.12
N LEU A 80 15.20 3.49 9.89
CA LEU A 80 16.52 4.03 9.60
C LEU A 80 17.58 3.10 10.17
N VAL A 81 18.42 2.52 9.31
CA VAL A 81 19.58 1.72 9.74
C VAL A 81 20.87 2.46 9.40
N VAL A 82 21.69 2.69 10.43
CA VAL A 82 23.03 3.26 10.29
C VAL A 82 24.05 2.15 10.52
N TYR A 83 24.98 2.01 9.57
CA TYR A 83 26.10 1.08 9.65
C TYR A 83 27.38 1.82 10.02
N GLY A 84 28.24 1.13 10.77
CA GLY A 84 29.48 1.70 11.26
C GLY A 84 30.35 0.68 11.98
N MET A 85 31.26 1.19 12.79
CA MET A 85 32.11 0.44 13.70
C MET A 85 32.19 1.20 15.03
N ASN A 86 32.39 0.45 16.11
CA ASN A 86 32.51 0.97 17.47
C ASN A 86 31.30 1.77 17.96
N ILE A 87 30.09 1.41 17.52
CA ILE A 87 28.84 2.01 18.01
C ILE A 87 28.53 1.41 19.39
N THR A 88 28.63 2.24 20.43
CA THR A 88 28.37 1.79 21.81
C THR A 88 26.88 1.84 22.14
N LYS A 89 26.45 1.16 23.22
CA LYS A 89 25.03 1.16 23.66
C LYS A 89 24.50 2.55 24.03
N ASP A 90 25.40 3.46 24.38
CA ASP A 90 25.07 4.85 24.72
C ASP A 90 24.98 5.76 23.49
N ALA A 91 25.24 5.24 22.29
CA ALA A 91 25.11 6.02 21.06
C ALA A 91 23.68 6.51 20.86
N THR A 92 23.55 7.77 20.46
CA THR A 92 22.28 8.44 20.15
C THR A 92 22.24 8.81 18.67
N ILE A 93 21.05 8.79 18.09
CA ILE A 93 20.79 9.29 16.73
C ILE A 93 19.99 10.58 16.82
N ALA A 94 20.40 11.57 16.04
CA ALA A 94 19.58 12.72 15.69
C ALA A 94 19.37 12.75 14.18
N VAL A 95 18.18 13.15 13.75
CA VAL A 95 17.88 13.42 12.34
C VAL A 95 17.38 14.86 12.25
N THR A 96 18.09 15.69 11.50
CA THR A 96 17.81 17.13 11.40
C THR A 96 17.62 17.55 9.95
N SER A 97 16.79 18.58 9.73
CA SER A 97 16.67 19.29 8.45
C SER A 97 16.86 20.78 8.67
N GLU A 98 17.35 21.48 7.64
CA GLU A 98 17.34 22.95 7.60
C GLU A 98 15.93 23.49 7.28
N ASN A 99 15.05 22.66 6.74
CA ASN A 99 13.66 23.02 6.47
C ASN A 99 12.83 22.93 7.75
N ALA A 100 12.43 24.08 8.29
CA ALA A 100 11.66 24.19 9.53
C ALA A 100 10.25 23.56 9.48
N MET A 101 9.74 23.21 8.29
CA MET A 101 8.46 22.50 8.16
C MET A 101 8.60 20.99 8.41
N VAL A 102 9.82 20.45 8.37
CA VAL A 102 10.07 19.03 8.62
C VAL A 102 9.84 18.73 10.09
N ASN A 103 8.87 17.86 10.35
CA ASN A 103 8.56 17.35 11.69
C ASN A 103 8.81 15.85 11.74
N LEU A 104 9.86 15.45 12.46
CA LEU A 104 10.28 14.06 12.61
C LEU A 104 10.21 13.64 14.07
N GLU A 105 9.66 12.45 14.31
CA GLU A 105 9.72 11.77 15.60
C GLU A 105 10.61 10.53 15.48
N LEU A 106 11.57 10.39 16.40
CA LEU A 106 12.43 9.21 16.50
C LEU A 106 11.92 8.29 17.61
N GLY A 107 11.61 7.05 17.24
CA GLY A 107 11.20 6.02 18.17
C GLY A 107 12.37 5.39 18.93
N ALA A 108 12.09 4.23 19.54
CA ALA A 108 13.13 3.45 20.21
C ALA A 108 14.24 3.04 19.23
N ARG A 109 15.48 3.08 19.71
CA ARG A 109 16.65 2.59 18.98
C ARG A 109 17.01 1.18 19.42
N SER A 110 17.57 0.41 18.50
CA SER A 110 18.17 -0.90 18.75
C SER A 110 19.59 -0.91 18.19
N ILE A 111 20.56 -1.29 19.02
CA ILE A 111 21.97 -1.37 18.63
C ILE A 111 22.35 -2.84 18.54
N ALA A 112 22.99 -3.22 17.44
CA ALA A 112 23.46 -4.59 17.28
C ALA A 112 24.54 -4.92 18.31
N ASN A 113 24.54 -6.16 18.80
CA ASN A 113 25.48 -6.59 19.84
C ASN A 113 26.95 -6.51 19.40
N ASP A 114 27.22 -6.52 18.10
CA ASP A 114 28.56 -6.38 17.52
C ASP A 114 29.03 -4.91 17.40
N GLY A 115 28.18 -3.94 17.74
CA GLY A 115 28.49 -2.52 17.64
C GLY A 115 28.66 -2.00 16.20
N ASN A 116 28.18 -2.73 15.20
CA ASN A 116 28.35 -2.37 13.79
C ASN A 116 27.10 -1.74 13.16
N SER A 117 25.96 -1.74 13.86
CA SER A 117 24.76 -1.07 13.38
C SER A 117 23.85 -0.60 14.49
N ILE A 118 23.07 0.42 14.17
CA ILE A 118 21.99 0.97 14.99
C ILE A 118 20.78 1.19 14.10
N ALA A 119 19.61 0.74 14.55
CA ALA A 119 18.33 0.92 13.89
C ALA A 119 17.43 1.80 14.75
N VAL A 120 16.67 2.70 14.13
CA VAL A 120 15.68 3.56 14.80
C VAL A 120 14.42 3.66 13.94
N LEU A 121 13.26 3.66 14.59
CA LEU A 121 12.00 3.97 13.92
C LEU A 121 11.89 5.47 13.71
N VAL A 122 11.46 5.88 12.52
CA VAL A 122 11.32 7.30 12.15
C VAL A 122 9.90 7.53 11.66
N THR A 123 9.20 8.43 12.33
CA THR A 123 7.92 8.97 11.86
C THR A 123 8.18 10.31 11.18
N ALA A 124 7.69 10.46 9.95
CA ALA A 124 7.70 11.70 9.20
C ALA A 124 6.28 12.22 9.07
N HIS A 125 5.92 13.22 9.87
CA HIS A 125 4.56 13.75 9.87
C HIS A 125 4.20 14.43 8.55
N VAL A 126 2.90 14.47 8.25
CA VAL A 126 2.36 15.19 7.09
C VAL A 126 2.65 16.69 7.20
N MET A 127 3.14 17.29 6.11
CA MET A 127 3.53 18.70 6.04
C MET A 127 2.51 19.49 5.21
N ALA A 128 1.58 20.19 5.87
CA ALA A 128 0.46 20.92 5.24
C ALA A 128 0.81 21.81 4.04
N ASN A 129 2.02 22.37 4.00
CA ASN A 129 2.42 23.38 3.00
C ASN A 129 3.60 22.91 2.11
N VAL A 130 3.91 21.61 2.13
CA VAL A 130 4.96 21.03 1.29
C VAL A 130 4.31 20.02 0.33
N ASN A 131 4.80 19.97 -0.89
CA ASN A 131 4.29 19.09 -1.94
C ASN A 131 5.45 18.55 -2.78
N GLU A 132 5.18 17.67 -3.75
CA GLU A 132 6.25 17.05 -4.54
C GLU A 132 7.06 18.03 -5.38
N ALA A 133 6.48 19.19 -5.73
CA ALA A 133 7.18 20.21 -6.50
C ALA A 133 8.31 20.90 -5.71
N ALA A 134 8.33 20.76 -4.38
CA ALA A 134 9.45 21.21 -3.55
C ALA A 134 10.74 20.40 -3.77
N GLY A 135 10.64 19.20 -4.37
CA GLY A 135 11.76 18.29 -4.55
C GLY A 135 12.21 17.62 -3.24
N ASP A 136 13.24 16.80 -3.35
CA ASP A 136 13.81 16.06 -2.22
C ASP A 136 14.36 17.01 -1.15
N ILE A 137 13.95 16.81 0.11
CA ILE A 137 14.38 17.62 1.25
C ILE A 137 15.60 16.95 1.91
N PRO A 138 16.75 17.64 1.98
CA PRO A 138 17.94 17.08 2.62
C PRO A 138 17.74 16.93 4.12
N LEU A 139 18.15 15.76 4.62
CA LEU A 139 18.26 15.44 6.03
C LEU A 139 19.73 15.15 6.37
N THR A 140 20.10 15.41 7.62
CA THR A 140 21.38 14.98 8.19
C THR A 140 21.11 14.01 9.33
N VAL A 141 21.65 12.80 9.21
CA VAL A 141 21.63 11.79 10.29
C VAL A 141 22.94 11.90 11.04
N THR A 142 22.88 12.26 12.32
CA THR A 142 24.06 12.36 13.18
C THR A 142 24.04 11.29 14.25
N VAL A 143 25.10 10.49 14.31
CA VAL A 143 25.35 9.55 15.41
C VAL A 143 26.35 10.19 16.36
N SER A 144 26.01 10.22 17.64
CA SER A 144 26.85 10.74 18.72
C SER A 144 26.99 9.73 19.83
N GLN A 145 28.17 9.63 20.45
CA GLN A 145 28.38 8.82 21.65
C GLN A 145 29.46 9.46 22.53
N PRO A 146 29.49 9.18 23.85
CA PRO A 146 30.47 9.77 24.75
C PRO A 146 31.91 9.46 24.34
N GLY A 147 32.76 10.50 24.28
CA GLY A 147 34.19 10.36 23.99
C GLY A 147 34.58 10.30 22.51
N ALA A 148 33.62 10.29 21.57
CA ALA A 148 33.88 10.38 20.13
C ALA A 148 33.34 11.67 19.50
N THR A 149 33.96 12.07 18.39
CA THR A 149 33.43 13.13 17.52
C THR A 149 32.16 12.63 16.82
N PRO A 150 31.04 13.37 16.87
CA PRO A 150 29.82 13.02 16.14
C PRO A 150 30.08 12.79 14.65
N GLN A 151 29.42 11.78 14.09
CA GLN A 151 29.53 11.43 12.67
C GLN A 151 28.19 11.67 11.99
N SER A 152 28.23 12.36 10.85
CA SER A 152 27.03 12.74 10.09
C SER A 152 27.01 12.09 8.71
N GLN A 153 25.82 11.72 8.27
CA GLN A 153 25.56 11.17 6.94
C GLN A 153 24.34 11.86 6.31
N PRO A 154 24.36 12.10 4.99
CA PRO A 154 23.20 12.64 4.30
C PRO A 154 22.09 11.61 4.21
N TRP A 155 20.85 12.08 4.30
CA TRP A 155 19.65 11.31 4.02
C TRP A 155 18.61 12.22 3.36
N VAL A 156 17.48 11.68 2.94
CA VAL A 156 16.50 12.40 2.14
C VAL A 156 15.09 12.09 2.60
N LEU A 157 14.30 13.13 2.79
CA LEU A 157 12.84 13.09 2.89
C LEU A 157 12.25 13.47 1.54
N LYS A 158 11.39 12.61 1.02
CA LYS A 158 10.62 12.87 -0.19
C LYS A 158 9.25 13.42 0.20
N PRO A 159 8.98 14.71 -0.05
CA PRO A 159 7.64 15.25 0.15
C PRO A 159 6.67 14.61 -0.84
N LEU A 160 5.41 14.51 -0.44
CA LEU A 160 4.32 13.98 -1.28
C LEU A 160 3.20 14.99 -1.36
N ASP A 161 2.39 14.91 -2.41
CA ASP A 161 1.21 15.76 -2.51
C ASP A 161 0.16 15.34 -1.48
N GLN A 162 -0.63 16.31 -1.00
CA GLN A 162 -1.88 16.02 -0.30
C GLN A 162 -3.05 16.12 -1.28
N LEU A 163 -4.01 15.20 -1.14
CA LEU A 163 -5.17 15.16 -2.01
C LEU A 163 -6.44 15.48 -1.21
N THR A 164 -7.12 16.55 -1.55
CA THR A 164 -8.47 16.84 -1.05
C THR A 164 -9.46 16.68 -2.20
N MET A 165 -10.45 15.81 -2.05
CA MET A 165 -11.44 15.52 -3.09
C MET A 165 -12.86 15.90 -2.67
N THR A 166 -13.61 16.39 -3.64
CA THR A 166 -15.07 16.59 -3.59
C THR A 166 -15.63 16.63 -5.01
N GLY A 167 -16.85 16.14 -5.23
CA GLY A 167 -17.52 16.15 -6.53
C GLY A 167 -16.86 15.23 -7.59
N ALA A 168 -16.99 15.61 -8.86
CA ALA A 168 -16.44 14.84 -9.97
C ALA A 168 -14.90 14.93 -9.98
N GLN A 169 -14.23 13.79 -10.08
CA GLN A 169 -12.78 13.68 -10.07
C GLN A 169 -12.27 12.90 -11.28
N ALA A 170 -11.09 13.30 -11.77
CA ALA A 170 -10.35 12.49 -12.73
C ALA A 170 -9.62 11.36 -12.00
N VAL A 171 -9.42 10.23 -12.67
CA VAL A 171 -8.57 9.15 -12.16
C VAL A 171 -7.14 9.65 -11.94
N PRO A 172 -6.56 9.48 -10.74
CA PRO A 172 -5.17 9.82 -10.49
C PRO A 172 -4.22 9.08 -11.42
N ALA A 173 -3.02 9.63 -11.62
CA ALA A 173 -1.97 8.92 -12.34
C ALA A 173 -1.65 7.59 -11.66
N ALA A 174 -1.36 6.55 -12.46
CA ALA A 174 -1.04 5.23 -11.93
C ALA A 174 0.17 5.29 -10.97
N ASN A 175 0.07 4.59 -9.83
CA ASN A 175 1.08 4.54 -8.77
C ASN A 175 1.40 5.89 -8.10
N LYS A 176 0.55 6.91 -8.27
CA LYS A 176 0.66 8.15 -7.51
C LYS A 176 0.37 7.87 -6.04
N ARG A 177 1.28 8.31 -5.16
CA ARG A 177 1.12 8.28 -3.71
C ARG A 177 0.97 9.69 -3.20
N TYR A 178 0.08 9.85 -2.24
CA TYR A 178 -0.16 11.09 -1.53
C TYR A 178 0.36 10.95 -0.10
N SER A 179 0.79 12.03 0.56
CA SER A 179 1.08 11.97 2.00
C SER A 179 -0.21 11.72 2.78
N ARG A 180 -1.31 12.34 2.35
CA ARG A 180 -2.64 12.23 2.95
C ARG A 180 -3.75 12.43 1.92
N VAL A 181 -4.87 11.73 2.11
CA VAL A 181 -6.08 11.91 1.30
C VAL A 181 -7.26 12.28 2.20
N VAL A 182 -7.99 13.33 1.83
CA VAL A 182 -9.20 13.77 2.53
C VAL A 182 -10.36 13.87 1.54
N VAL A 183 -11.42 13.10 1.79
CA VAL A 183 -12.68 13.13 1.03
C VAL A 183 -13.74 13.82 1.88
N THR A 184 -14.07 15.05 1.50
CA THR A 184 -14.94 15.96 2.29
C THR A 184 -16.42 15.91 1.88
N GLY A 185 -16.76 15.13 0.85
CA GLY A 185 -18.12 14.97 0.33
C GLY A 185 -18.19 13.84 -0.69
N ASP A 186 -19.30 13.74 -1.40
CA ASP A 186 -19.44 12.71 -2.43
C ASP A 186 -18.45 12.95 -3.57
N VAL A 187 -17.69 11.92 -3.92
CA VAL A 187 -16.68 11.90 -4.98
C VAL A 187 -17.10 10.89 -6.05
N ASP A 188 -16.99 11.28 -7.31
CA ASP A 188 -17.26 10.41 -8.44
C ASP A 188 -16.11 10.43 -9.46
N PHE A 189 -15.40 9.31 -9.57
CA PHE A 189 -14.40 9.04 -10.61
C PHE A 189 -15.08 8.66 -11.91
N ASN A 190 -15.68 9.66 -12.57
CA ASN A 190 -16.49 9.47 -13.77
C ASN A 190 -15.71 9.61 -15.09
N ARG A 191 -14.39 9.79 -15.02
CA ARG A 191 -13.53 9.98 -16.18
C ARG A 191 -12.22 9.21 -16.07
N GLY A 192 -11.94 8.38 -17.07
CA GLY A 192 -10.64 7.71 -17.26
C GLY A 192 -10.79 6.27 -17.72
N ALA A 193 -9.90 5.82 -18.60
CA ALA A 193 -9.86 4.43 -19.05
C ALA A 193 -9.21 3.47 -18.02
N ASN A 194 -8.56 4.03 -17.00
CA ASN A 194 -7.82 3.29 -15.99
C ASN A 194 -8.62 3.19 -14.69
N ARG A 195 -8.36 2.13 -13.93
CA ARG A 195 -8.83 1.95 -12.56
C ARG A 195 -8.51 3.18 -11.70
N ALA A 196 -9.47 3.61 -10.88
CA ALA A 196 -9.21 4.62 -9.88
C ALA A 196 -8.43 3.99 -8.72
N ILE A 197 -7.14 4.29 -8.62
CA ILE A 197 -6.30 3.87 -7.49
C ILE A 197 -5.83 5.15 -6.79
N VAL A 198 -6.19 5.29 -5.53
CA VAL A 198 -5.75 6.38 -4.67
C VAL A 198 -4.95 5.76 -3.53
N GLN A 199 -3.69 6.19 -3.41
CA GLN A 199 -2.79 5.65 -2.39
C GLN A 199 -2.34 6.77 -1.45
N ALA A 200 -2.44 6.57 -0.16
CA ALA A 200 -1.88 7.46 0.85
C ALA A 200 -0.76 6.79 1.64
N VAL A 201 0.19 7.58 2.11
CA VAL A 201 1.24 7.09 3.00
C VAL A 201 0.80 7.15 4.46
N ALA A 202 0.17 8.25 4.90
CA ALA A 202 -0.31 8.41 6.27
C ALA A 202 -1.73 7.83 6.46
N ASP A 203 -2.73 8.53 5.93
CA ASP A 203 -4.14 8.20 6.12
C ASP A 203 -5.01 8.59 4.91
N ILE A 204 -6.18 7.95 4.85
CA ILE A 204 -7.29 8.32 3.98
C ILE A 204 -8.52 8.56 4.85
N ASP A 205 -8.93 9.82 4.96
CA ASP A 205 -10.14 10.22 5.67
C ASP A 205 -11.31 10.35 4.69
N VAL A 206 -12.40 9.61 4.92
CA VAL A 206 -13.57 9.56 4.04
C VAL A 206 -14.84 9.89 4.79
N THR A 207 -15.38 11.08 4.51
CA THR A 207 -16.65 11.55 5.12
C THR A 207 -17.86 11.42 4.17
N GLY A 208 -17.64 11.25 2.87
CA GLY A 208 -18.68 11.14 1.85
C GLY A 208 -18.65 9.83 1.05
N ARG A 209 -19.55 9.68 0.08
CA ARG A 209 -19.59 8.50 -0.81
C ARG A 209 -18.51 8.62 -1.88
N VAL A 210 -17.72 7.58 -2.11
CA VAL A 210 -16.79 7.52 -3.24
C VAL A 210 -17.32 6.53 -4.27
N THR A 211 -17.49 6.97 -5.52
CA THR A 211 -17.88 6.12 -6.64
C THR A 211 -16.95 6.24 -7.83
N ALA A 212 -16.98 5.23 -8.70
CA ALA A 212 -16.26 5.19 -9.96
C ALA A 212 -17.25 4.88 -11.10
N ASN A 213 -18.39 5.57 -11.11
CA ASN A 213 -19.47 5.24 -12.03
C ASN A 213 -19.20 5.82 -13.43
N ALA A 214 -19.74 5.17 -14.46
CA ALA A 214 -19.81 5.77 -15.78
C ALA A 214 -20.64 7.07 -15.74
N GLU A 215 -20.25 8.07 -16.52
CA GLU A 215 -20.99 9.33 -16.61
C GLU A 215 -22.41 9.06 -17.17
N ALA A 216 -23.44 9.40 -16.39
CA ALA A 216 -24.84 9.08 -16.71
C ALA A 216 -25.37 9.80 -17.97
N THR A 217 -24.73 10.89 -18.41
CA THR A 217 -25.31 11.85 -19.35
C THR A 217 -24.73 11.84 -20.76
N GLY A 218 -23.79 10.95 -21.09
CA GLY A 218 -22.92 11.12 -22.27
C GLY A 218 -22.96 10.06 -23.39
N GLY A 219 -23.61 8.91 -23.20
CA GLY A 219 -23.71 7.88 -24.25
C GLY A 219 -22.50 6.94 -24.34
N GLY A 220 -22.49 5.92 -23.48
CA GLY A 220 -21.58 4.78 -23.59
C GLY A 220 -20.17 5.00 -23.03
N ALA A 221 -19.81 6.21 -22.56
CA ALA A 221 -18.50 6.45 -21.97
C ALA A 221 -18.30 5.61 -20.68
N PRO A 222 -17.13 4.97 -20.50
CA PRO A 222 -16.84 4.12 -19.36
C PRO A 222 -16.59 4.93 -18.08
N GLY A 223 -16.91 4.34 -16.92
CA GLY A 223 -16.37 4.81 -15.64
C GLY A 223 -14.88 4.47 -15.51
N ALA A 224 -14.24 4.92 -14.43
CA ALA A 224 -12.81 4.69 -14.17
C ALA A 224 -12.40 3.21 -14.20
N GLY A 225 -11.81 2.73 -15.30
CA GLY A 225 -11.44 1.33 -15.49
C GLY A 225 -12.59 0.45 -15.98
N GLY A 226 -13.76 1.02 -16.26
CA GLY A 226 -14.82 0.35 -16.99
C GLY A 226 -14.54 0.31 -18.48
N CYS A 227 -15.42 -0.35 -19.24
CA CYS A 227 -15.37 -0.30 -20.70
C CYS A 227 -16.64 0.31 -21.30
N ASP A 228 -16.50 0.79 -22.53
CA ASP A 228 -17.56 1.47 -23.26
C ASP A 228 -18.83 0.61 -23.33
N GLY A 229 -19.97 1.23 -23.06
CA GLY A 229 -21.28 0.61 -23.22
C GLY A 229 -21.59 0.33 -24.69
N GLY A 230 -22.27 -0.79 -24.97
CA GLY A 230 -22.72 -1.11 -26.33
C GLY A 230 -23.83 -0.16 -26.80
N ALA A 231 -23.94 0.06 -28.11
CA ALA A 231 -25.15 0.66 -28.68
C ALA A 231 -26.38 -0.22 -28.39
N ALA A 232 -27.59 0.31 -28.60
CA ALA A 232 -28.80 -0.54 -28.54
C ALA A 232 -28.64 -1.73 -29.49
N ASN A 233 -28.85 -2.94 -28.97
CA ASN A 233 -28.67 -4.20 -29.70
C ASN A 233 -27.22 -4.49 -30.16
N ALA A 234 -26.24 -3.87 -29.53
CA ALA A 234 -24.83 -4.17 -29.74
C ALA A 234 -24.16 -4.57 -28.42
N ASN A 235 -23.10 -5.36 -28.53
CA ASN A 235 -22.21 -5.68 -27.42
C ASN A 235 -21.44 -4.41 -26.99
N GLY A 236 -21.20 -4.27 -25.69
CA GLY A 236 -20.24 -3.30 -25.16
C GLY A 236 -18.80 -3.76 -25.38
N ALA A 237 -17.84 -2.88 -25.09
CA ALA A 237 -16.42 -3.24 -25.03
C ALA A 237 -16.16 -4.26 -23.89
N CYS A 238 -15.02 -4.95 -23.90
CA CYS A 238 -14.60 -5.90 -22.85
C CYS A 238 -15.63 -6.97 -22.45
N PHE A 239 -15.93 -7.92 -23.35
CA PHE A 239 -16.72 -9.12 -23.06
C PHE A 239 -18.21 -8.91 -22.68
N GLY A 240 -18.75 -7.69 -22.80
CA GLY A 240 -20.17 -7.42 -22.56
C GLY A 240 -21.07 -8.10 -23.60
N GLY A 241 -21.86 -9.08 -23.19
CA GLY A 241 -22.99 -9.53 -24.00
C GLY A 241 -24.04 -8.43 -24.13
N GLY A 242 -24.71 -8.34 -25.28
CA GLY A 242 -25.82 -7.40 -25.45
C GLY A 242 -26.83 -7.79 -26.52
N LEU A 243 -28.10 -7.88 -26.11
CA LEU A 243 -29.37 -7.60 -26.82
C LEU A 243 -30.48 -7.50 -25.73
N ALA A 244 -31.54 -6.68 -25.73
CA ALA A 244 -31.78 -5.35 -26.28
C ALA A 244 -31.64 -4.34 -25.13
N GLY A 245 -31.05 -3.17 -25.36
CA GLY A 245 -30.84 -2.11 -24.34
C GLY A 245 -29.38 -1.71 -24.06
N GLY A 246 -28.41 -2.50 -24.54
CA GLY A 246 -26.97 -2.23 -24.38
C GLY A 246 -26.45 -2.75 -23.03
N GLY A 247 -25.58 -3.76 -23.06
CA GLY A 247 -24.95 -4.32 -21.86
C GLY A 247 -23.81 -3.44 -21.37
N GLY A 248 -23.75 -3.17 -20.07
CA GLY A 248 -22.63 -2.51 -19.41
C GLY A 248 -21.44 -3.46 -19.24
N ALA A 249 -20.22 -2.96 -19.46
CA ALA A 249 -18.99 -3.74 -19.40
C ALA A 249 -18.27 -3.56 -18.05
N GLY A 250 -18.43 -4.52 -17.14
CA GLY A 250 -17.68 -4.55 -15.88
C GLY A 250 -16.25 -5.06 -16.08
N LEU A 251 -15.33 -4.62 -15.21
CA LEU A 251 -13.91 -5.00 -15.27
C LEU A 251 -13.65 -6.51 -15.08
N ALA A 252 -14.46 -7.21 -14.28
CA ALA A 252 -14.10 -8.55 -13.78
C ALA A 252 -15.05 -9.69 -14.21
N THR A 253 -16.33 -9.41 -14.46
CA THR A 253 -17.30 -10.44 -14.89
C THR A 253 -18.28 -9.85 -15.89
N ARG A 254 -18.67 -10.67 -16.88
CA ARG A 254 -19.70 -10.31 -17.85
C ARG A 254 -20.96 -9.91 -17.08
N GLY A 255 -21.43 -8.67 -17.29
CA GLY A 255 -22.74 -8.26 -16.79
C GLY A 255 -23.79 -9.26 -17.27
N GLY A 256 -24.65 -9.73 -16.36
CA GLY A 256 -25.70 -10.69 -16.72
C GLY A 256 -26.58 -10.16 -17.84
N ASP A 257 -27.09 -11.07 -18.69
CA ASP A 257 -28.05 -10.71 -19.75
C ASP A 257 -29.34 -10.21 -19.08
N SER A 258 -29.56 -8.91 -19.11
CA SER A 258 -30.72 -8.25 -18.51
C SER A 258 -31.61 -7.67 -19.61
N SER A 259 -32.91 -7.54 -19.34
CA SER A 259 -33.85 -6.89 -20.24
C SER A 259 -33.45 -5.43 -20.54
N ALA A 260 -33.97 -4.86 -21.62
CA ALA A 260 -33.73 -3.46 -21.96
C ALA A 260 -33.99 -2.53 -20.76
N GLY A 261 -32.98 -1.74 -20.39
CA GLY A 261 -33.07 -0.78 -19.30
C GLY A 261 -32.81 -1.35 -17.90
N THR A 262 -32.53 -2.64 -17.74
CA THR A 262 -32.06 -3.19 -16.46
C THR A 262 -30.54 -3.33 -16.49
N GLY A 263 -29.81 -2.68 -15.58
CA GLY A 263 -28.36 -2.82 -15.48
C GLY A 263 -27.94 -4.26 -15.10
N GLY A 264 -26.74 -4.67 -15.49
CA GLY A 264 -26.17 -5.96 -15.08
C GLY A 264 -25.97 -6.05 -13.56
N ALA A 265 -25.87 -7.28 -13.03
CA ALA A 265 -25.62 -7.51 -11.60
C ALA A 265 -24.35 -6.78 -11.13
N MET A 266 -24.43 -6.13 -9.97
CA MET A 266 -23.28 -5.49 -9.34
C MET A 266 -22.33 -6.57 -8.83
N SER A 267 -21.26 -6.86 -9.59
CA SER A 267 -20.20 -7.77 -9.16
C SER A 267 -18.93 -6.96 -8.93
N GLY A 268 -18.58 -6.74 -7.67
CA GLY A 268 -17.34 -6.06 -7.28
C GLY A 268 -16.11 -6.84 -7.71
N ASP A 269 -14.95 -6.17 -7.74
CA ASP A 269 -13.68 -6.87 -7.83
C ASP A 269 -13.38 -7.52 -6.47
N GLU A 270 -13.45 -8.86 -6.43
CA GLU A 270 -13.21 -9.68 -5.23
C GLU A 270 -11.79 -9.51 -4.65
N LEU A 271 -10.84 -8.99 -5.45
CA LEU A 271 -9.47 -8.73 -5.01
C LEU A 271 -9.35 -7.43 -4.21
N VAL A 272 -10.37 -6.56 -4.23
CA VAL A 272 -10.41 -5.33 -3.44
C VAL A 272 -10.96 -5.64 -2.06
N SER A 273 -10.10 -6.18 -1.21
CA SER A 273 -10.42 -6.58 0.16
C SER A 273 -10.29 -5.44 1.19
N SER A 274 -9.86 -4.24 0.80
CA SER A 274 -9.32 -3.24 1.74
C SER A 274 -10.34 -2.29 2.39
N TYR A 275 -11.64 -2.40 2.10
CA TYR A 275 -12.63 -1.51 2.70
C TYR A 275 -13.35 -2.12 3.90
N VAL A 276 -12.96 -1.69 5.10
CA VAL A 276 -13.83 -1.78 6.30
C VAL A 276 -14.51 -0.43 6.48
N ALA A 277 -15.44 -0.09 5.59
CA ALA A 277 -16.33 1.04 5.86
C ALA A 277 -17.36 0.58 6.90
N THR A 278 -17.52 1.31 8.00
CA THR A 278 -18.65 1.15 8.90
C THR A 278 -19.91 1.71 8.20
N GLY A 279 -20.46 0.97 7.23
CA GLY A 279 -21.63 1.37 6.43
C GLY A 279 -21.75 0.62 5.10
N ALA A 280 -22.79 0.93 4.31
CA ALA A 280 -23.14 0.26 3.04
C ALA A 280 -22.16 0.52 1.86
N ALA A 281 -20.96 1.02 2.14
CA ALA A 281 -19.92 1.24 1.13
C ALA A 281 -19.19 -0.10 0.84
N GLU A 282 -19.92 -1.02 0.21
CA GLU A 282 -19.31 -2.17 -0.45
C GLU A 282 -18.72 -1.71 -1.80
N ASN A 283 -17.58 -2.29 -2.22
CA ASN A 283 -17.02 -2.15 -3.58
C ASN A 283 -17.99 -2.74 -4.61
N LYS A 284 -19.10 -2.06 -4.85
CA LYS A 284 -20.15 -2.46 -5.79
C LYS A 284 -19.91 -1.74 -7.11
N SER A 285 -19.53 -2.49 -8.13
CA SER A 285 -19.59 -1.99 -9.50
C SER A 285 -21.08 -1.80 -9.87
N ALA A 286 -21.50 -0.60 -10.26
CA ALA A 286 -22.84 -0.36 -10.78
C ALA A 286 -22.91 -0.72 -12.28
N GLY A 287 -23.67 -1.75 -12.65
CA GLY A 287 -23.94 -2.02 -14.07
C GLY A 287 -24.68 -0.85 -14.71
N GLY A 288 -24.08 -0.20 -15.71
CA GLY A 288 -24.72 0.87 -16.46
C GLY A 288 -25.96 0.36 -17.22
N GLY A 289 -27.14 0.87 -16.87
CA GLY A 289 -28.38 0.63 -17.60
C GLY A 289 -28.72 1.85 -18.46
N GLY A 290 -28.72 1.70 -19.79
CA GLY A 290 -29.15 2.74 -20.72
C GLY A 290 -30.66 2.68 -20.95
N GLY A 291 -31.40 3.70 -20.52
CA GLY A 291 -32.80 3.90 -20.90
C GLY A 291 -32.90 4.55 -22.27
N GLY A 292 -32.79 3.75 -23.35
CA GLY A 292 -33.05 4.18 -24.73
C GLY A 292 -31.80 4.40 -25.59
N ALA A 293 -31.82 3.86 -26.81
CA ALA A 293 -30.87 3.96 -27.96
C ALA A 293 -29.35 3.77 -27.73
N ARG A 294 -28.78 4.11 -26.57
CA ARG A 294 -27.37 3.99 -26.22
C ARG A 294 -27.26 3.30 -24.86
N GLY A 295 -26.45 2.24 -24.77
CA GLY A 295 -26.17 1.56 -23.50
C GLY A 295 -25.34 2.45 -22.55
N GLY A 296 -25.52 2.25 -21.25
CA GLY A 296 -24.69 2.89 -20.23
C GLY A 296 -23.29 2.25 -20.19
N GLY A 297 -22.25 3.06 -19.95
CA GLY A 297 -20.90 2.52 -19.71
C GLY A 297 -20.87 1.64 -18.46
N GLY A 298 -19.93 0.71 -18.39
CA GLY A 298 -19.76 -0.10 -17.18
C GLY A 298 -19.17 0.71 -16.03
N ALA A 299 -19.49 0.30 -14.80
CA ALA A 299 -18.83 0.86 -13.61
C ALA A 299 -17.34 0.53 -13.61
N GLY A 300 -16.59 1.49 -13.08
CA GLY A 300 -15.19 1.37 -12.78
C GLY A 300 -14.90 0.62 -11.49
N THR A 301 -13.62 0.41 -11.22
CA THR A 301 -13.12 -0.11 -9.95
C THR A 301 -12.38 0.99 -9.19
N LEU A 302 -12.52 0.96 -7.87
CA LEU A 302 -11.84 1.86 -6.95
C LEU A 302 -10.93 1.06 -6.02
N GLU A 303 -9.72 1.53 -5.80
CA GLU A 303 -8.84 1.09 -4.72
C GLU A 303 -8.44 2.30 -3.89
N LEU A 304 -8.67 2.22 -2.58
CA LEU A 304 -8.03 3.10 -1.60
C LEU A 304 -7.07 2.25 -0.78
N THR A 305 -5.81 2.68 -0.69
CA THR A 305 -4.75 1.99 0.08
C THR A 305 -3.90 2.96 0.88
#